data_AF-A0A258SRY6-F1
#
_entry.id   AF-A0A258SRY6-F1
#
_cell.length_a   1.000
_cell.length_b   1.000
_cell.length_c   1.000
_cell.angle_alpha   90.00
_cell.angle_beta   90.00
_cell.angle_gamma   90.00
#
_symmetry.space_group_name_H-M   'P 1'
#
loop_
_entity.id
_entity.type
_entity.pdbx_description
1 polymer ?
#
loop_
_entity_poly.entity_id
_entity_poly.type
_entity_poly.pdbx_seq_one_letter_code
_entity_poly.pdbx_strand_id
1 'polypeptide(L)'
;MSLPLPARLEAAAALAQARLDRALADSPLPGERLRPKRLMEAIRHGSLDGGKRLRPFLVLETAALFGLSPDAAVTAAAAVECVHCYSLVHDDLPAMDNDVLRRGRPTVHIAFGEATAILAGDALLTLAFDLLAGEDTHPDAAVRIALVSALARAAGMGGMVGGQMLDLAAEGRFADGAPLALSMDEIRDLQ
;
A
#
# COMPACT_ATOMS: atom_id res chain seq x y z
N MET A 1 -7.54 29.38 -11.39
CA MET A 1 -7.39 28.43 -12.51
C MET A 1 -7.01 27.09 -11.91
N SER A 2 -7.74 26.01 -12.20
CA SER A 2 -7.41 24.68 -11.68
C SER A 2 -6.08 24.21 -12.28
N LEU A 3 -5.25 23.54 -11.47
CA LEU A 3 -4.01 22.92 -11.95
C LEU A 3 -4.33 21.84 -12.99
N PRO A 4 -3.49 21.66 -14.03
CA PRO A 4 -3.65 20.55 -14.97
C PRO A 4 -3.46 19.21 -14.25
N LEU A 5 -4.09 18.14 -14.77
CA LEU A 5 -4.09 16.81 -14.12
C LEU A 5 -2.68 16.29 -13.75
N PRO A 6 -1.64 16.40 -14.60
CA PRO A 6 -0.29 15.98 -14.22
C PRO A 6 0.24 16.69 -12.97
N ALA A 7 0.03 18.01 -12.86
CA ALA A 7 0.47 18.78 -11.71
C ALA A 7 -0.30 18.40 -10.42
N ARG A 8 -1.58 18.02 -10.53
CA ARG A 8 -2.36 17.54 -9.37
C ARG A 8 -1.90 16.15 -8.92
N LEU A 9 -1.58 15.26 -9.85
CA LEU A 9 -1.00 13.95 -9.54
C LEU A 9 0.35 14.10 -8.82
N GLU A 10 1.21 14.99 -9.30
CA GLU A 10 2.51 15.29 -8.66
C GLU A 10 2.32 15.89 -7.26
N ALA A 11 1.39 16.82 -7.08
CA ALA A 11 1.10 17.40 -5.78
C ALA A 11 0.58 16.36 -4.78
N ALA A 12 -0.36 15.50 -5.20
CA ALA A 12 -0.86 14.39 -4.39
C ALA A 12 0.25 13.41 -4.02
N ALA A 13 1.11 13.07 -4.99
CA ALA A 13 2.27 12.22 -4.76
C ALA A 13 3.22 12.82 -3.71
N ALA A 14 3.53 14.11 -3.83
CA ALA A 14 4.42 14.81 -2.90
C ALA A 14 3.85 14.86 -1.47
N LEU A 15 2.54 15.09 -1.33
CA LEU A 15 1.88 15.10 -0.02
C LEU A 15 1.93 13.74 0.66
N ALA A 16 1.55 12.67 -0.06
CA ALA A 16 1.60 11.32 0.47
C ALA A 16 3.04 10.90 0.82
N GLN A 17 3.99 11.23 -0.06
CA GLN A 17 5.42 10.98 0.15
C GLN A 17 5.93 11.66 1.43
N ALA A 18 5.67 12.96 1.59
CA ALA A 18 6.07 13.70 2.79
C ALA A 18 5.45 13.13 4.07
N ARG A 19 4.20 12.64 4.00
CA ARG A 19 3.53 12.00 5.13
C ARG A 19 4.14 10.65 5.49
N LEU A 20 4.53 9.84 4.48
CA LEU A 20 5.24 8.57 4.67
C LEU A 20 6.65 8.80 5.22
N ASP A 21 7.38 9.79 4.71
CA ASP A 21 8.71 10.14 5.20
C ASP A 21 8.69 10.49 6.69
N ARG A 22 7.67 11.23 7.13
CA ARG A 22 7.44 11.51 8.55
C ARG A 22 7.10 10.25 9.36
N ALA A 23 6.23 9.38 8.82
CA ALA A 23 5.86 8.13 9.48
C ALA A 23 7.06 7.19 9.66
N LEU A 24 7.96 7.20 8.68
CA LEU A 24 9.17 6.39 8.63
C LEU A 24 10.38 7.09 9.25
N ALA A 25 10.23 8.12 10.09
CA ALA A 25 11.37 8.72 10.77
C ALA A 25 12.19 7.67 11.55
N ASP A 26 13.50 7.84 11.68
CA ASP A 26 14.37 6.81 12.28
C ASP A 26 14.11 6.62 13.78
N SER A 27 13.57 7.64 14.46
CA SER A 27 13.19 7.58 15.87
C SER A 27 11.95 6.71 16.09
N PRO A 28 11.95 5.82 17.11
CA PRO A 28 10.78 5.02 17.44
C PRO A 28 9.62 5.89 17.96
N LEU A 29 8.39 5.47 17.67
CA LEU A 29 7.17 6.07 18.21
C LEU A 29 6.84 5.53 19.62
N PRO A 30 5.96 6.19 20.39
CA PRO A 30 5.45 5.64 21.64
C PRO A 30 4.88 4.23 21.44
N GLY A 31 5.35 3.26 22.22
CA GLY A 31 4.97 1.85 22.11
C GLY A 31 5.92 1.00 21.27
N GLU A 32 6.80 1.61 20.47
CA GLU A 32 7.87 0.92 19.77
C GLU A 32 9.13 0.79 20.63
N ARG A 33 9.90 -0.28 20.40
CA ARG A 33 11.20 -0.47 21.08
C ARG A 33 12.37 0.10 20.30
N LEU A 34 12.42 -0.19 19.00
CA LEU A 34 13.49 0.23 18.07
C LEU A 34 13.03 0.06 16.62
N ARG A 35 13.66 0.79 15.70
CA ARG A 35 13.47 0.67 14.25
C ARG A 35 14.75 0.12 13.60
N PRO A 36 14.79 -1.15 13.16
CA PRO A 36 16.02 -1.74 12.61
C PRO A 36 16.42 -1.07 11.30
N LYS A 37 17.65 -0.55 11.22
CA LYS A 37 18.13 0.20 10.04
C LYS A 37 17.93 -0.53 8.71
N ARG A 38 18.27 -1.84 8.65
CA ARG A 38 18.09 -2.65 7.43
C ARG A 38 16.63 -2.73 6.98
N LEU A 39 15.70 -2.90 7.92
CA LEU A 39 14.28 -2.95 7.62
C LEU A 39 13.78 -1.58 7.14
N MET A 40 14.20 -0.50 7.79
CA MET A 40 13.85 0.86 7.38
C MET A 40 14.35 1.15 5.96
N GLU A 41 15.59 0.80 5.63
CA GLU A 41 16.13 0.97 4.27
C GLU A 41 15.35 0.17 3.22
N ALA A 42 14.94 -1.06 3.54
CA ALA A 42 14.14 -1.89 2.65
C ALA A 42 12.72 -1.33 2.43
N ILE A 43 12.06 -0.87 3.50
CA ILE A 43 10.76 -0.20 3.43
C ILE A 43 10.87 1.05 2.55
N ARG A 44 11.90 1.87 2.76
CA ARG A 44 12.13 3.07 1.96
C ARG A 44 12.34 2.75 0.48
N HIS A 45 13.13 1.73 0.17
CA HIS A 45 13.37 1.28 -1.20
C HIS A 45 12.10 0.78 -1.89
N GLY A 46 11.23 0.05 -1.17
CA GLY A 46 9.97 -0.47 -1.71
C GLY A 46 8.84 0.56 -1.81
N SER A 47 8.88 1.64 -1.01
CA SER A 47 7.75 2.59 -0.89
C SER A 47 8.01 4.00 -1.41
N LEU A 48 9.24 4.50 -1.40
CA LEU A 48 9.52 5.94 -1.61
C LEU A 48 10.03 6.27 -3.02
N ASP A 49 10.32 5.27 -3.86
CA ASP A 49 10.88 5.49 -5.18
C ASP A 49 9.87 5.28 -6.33
N GLY A 50 9.13 6.36 -6.61
CA GLY A 50 8.36 6.55 -7.84
C GLY A 50 6.93 6.01 -7.83
N GLY A 51 6.27 6.12 -8.99
CA GLY A 51 4.88 5.73 -9.21
C GLY A 51 3.96 6.93 -9.44
N LYS A 52 2.84 6.71 -10.15
CA LYS A 52 1.87 7.77 -10.46
C LYS A 52 1.06 8.23 -9.24
N ARG A 53 1.19 7.52 -8.10
CA ARG A 53 0.46 7.72 -6.84
C ARG A 53 -1.04 7.98 -7.05
N LEU A 54 -1.61 7.20 -7.96
CA LEU A 54 -3.00 7.35 -8.36
C LEU A 54 -3.95 7.13 -7.18
N ARG A 55 -3.64 6.18 -6.29
CA ARG A 55 -4.45 5.88 -5.10
C ARG A 55 -4.50 7.05 -4.11
N PRO A 56 -3.36 7.64 -3.67
CA PRO A 56 -3.36 8.89 -2.90
C PRO A 56 -4.11 10.02 -3.56
N PHE A 57 -3.91 10.21 -4.87
CA PHE A 57 -4.62 11.23 -5.64
C PHE A 57 -6.14 11.04 -5.53
N LEU A 58 -6.65 9.82 -5.75
CA LEU A 58 -8.08 9.54 -5.64
C LEU A 58 -8.63 9.82 -4.24
N VAL A 59 -7.89 9.49 -3.18
CA VAL A 59 -8.30 9.79 -1.80
C VAL A 59 -8.38 11.31 -1.57
N LEU A 60 -7.34 12.05 -1.93
CA LEU A 60 -7.27 13.49 -1.75
C LEU A 60 -8.34 14.23 -2.56
N GLU A 61 -8.57 13.81 -3.80
CA GLU A 61 -9.58 14.43 -4.66
C GLU A 61 -11.00 14.08 -4.21
N THR A 62 -11.23 12.87 -3.72
CA THR A 62 -12.52 12.51 -3.11
C THR A 62 -12.78 13.37 -1.88
N ALA A 63 -11.79 13.55 -1.00
CA ALA A 63 -11.92 14.43 0.15
C ALA A 63 -12.22 15.88 -0.25
N ALA A 64 -11.54 16.39 -1.29
CA ALA A 64 -11.78 17.72 -1.84
C ALA A 64 -13.21 17.89 -2.40
N LEU A 65 -13.80 16.85 -3.02
CA LEU A 65 -15.20 16.87 -3.46
C LEU A 65 -16.19 17.07 -2.31
N PHE A 66 -15.83 16.65 -1.09
CA PHE A 66 -16.61 16.86 0.13
C PHE A 66 -16.17 18.11 0.93
N GLY A 67 -15.32 18.96 0.35
CA GLY A 67 -14.87 20.20 0.97
C GLY A 67 -13.82 20.04 2.07
N LEU A 68 -13.17 18.88 2.16
CA LEU A 68 -12.07 18.65 3.11
C LEU A 68 -10.75 19.19 2.55
N SER A 69 -9.89 19.67 3.45
CA SER A 69 -8.52 20.07 3.10
C SER A 69 -7.64 18.84 2.82
N PRO A 70 -6.57 18.98 2.03
CA PRO A 70 -5.60 17.90 1.84
C PRO A 70 -5.03 17.37 3.17
N ASP A 71 -4.78 18.25 4.14
CA ASP A 71 -4.24 17.87 5.45
C ASP A 71 -5.18 16.92 6.22
N ALA A 72 -6.50 17.07 6.04
CA ALA A 72 -7.49 16.18 6.67
C ALA A 72 -7.52 14.77 6.05
N ALA A 73 -6.96 14.59 4.84
CA ALA A 73 -7.03 13.33 4.10
C ALA A 73 -5.65 12.71 3.82
N VAL A 74 -4.56 13.44 4.00
CA VAL A 74 -3.21 13.00 3.61
C VAL A 74 -2.74 11.76 4.38
N THR A 75 -3.12 11.62 5.65
CA THR A 75 -2.78 10.42 6.44
C THR A 75 -3.52 9.19 5.90
N ALA A 76 -4.80 9.32 5.54
CA ALA A 76 -5.54 8.23 4.89
C ALA A 76 -5.00 7.90 3.50
N ALA A 77 -4.61 8.91 2.72
CA ALA A 77 -3.97 8.73 1.42
C ALA A 77 -2.64 7.96 1.53
N ALA A 78 -1.81 8.31 2.52
CA ALA A 78 -0.56 7.60 2.82
C ALA A 78 -0.79 6.17 3.28
N ALA A 79 -1.81 5.90 4.10
CA ALA A 79 -2.16 4.54 4.53
C ALA A 79 -2.57 3.63 3.35
N VAL A 80 -3.35 4.16 2.39
CA VAL A 80 -3.69 3.42 1.17
C VAL A 80 -2.44 3.15 0.32
N GLU A 81 -1.51 4.10 0.25
CA GLU A 81 -0.25 3.88 -0.47
C GLU A 81 0.66 2.87 0.24
N CYS A 82 0.69 2.82 1.58
CA CYS A 82 1.36 1.74 2.31
C CYS A 82 0.80 0.37 1.90
N VAL A 83 -0.53 0.23 1.83
CA VAL A 83 -1.20 -0.99 1.37
C VAL A 83 -0.76 -1.35 -0.06
N HIS A 84 -0.73 -0.37 -0.94
CA HIS A 84 -0.27 -0.60 -2.31
C HIS A 84 1.20 -1.01 -2.39
N CYS A 85 2.07 -0.34 -1.64
CA CYS A 85 3.50 -0.61 -1.66
C CYS A 85 3.81 -1.99 -1.08
N TYR A 86 3.15 -2.43 -0.01
CA TYR A 86 3.41 -3.79 0.49
C TYR A 86 3.02 -4.84 -0.54
N SER A 87 1.88 -4.66 -1.23
CA SER A 87 1.40 -5.67 -2.18
C SER A 87 2.46 -5.87 -3.26
N LEU A 88 2.98 -4.78 -3.83
CA LEU A 88 4.06 -4.85 -4.83
C LEU A 88 5.32 -5.52 -4.30
N VAL A 89 5.72 -5.24 -3.05
CA VAL A 89 6.92 -5.86 -2.45
C VAL A 89 6.75 -7.36 -2.31
N HIS A 90 5.55 -7.83 -1.96
CA HIS A 90 5.25 -9.26 -1.83
C HIS A 90 5.03 -9.93 -3.19
N ASP A 91 4.38 -9.26 -4.14
CA ASP A 91 4.18 -9.74 -5.52
C ASP A 91 5.51 -9.98 -6.23
N ASP A 92 6.53 -9.15 -5.93
CA ASP A 92 7.88 -9.33 -6.47
C ASP A 92 8.61 -10.59 -5.96
N LEU A 93 8.14 -11.26 -4.89
CA LEU A 93 8.86 -12.38 -4.29
C LEU A 93 8.96 -13.59 -5.24
N PRO A 94 9.98 -14.45 -5.10
CA PRO A 94 10.10 -15.68 -5.90
C PRO A 94 8.90 -16.62 -5.80
N ALA A 95 8.21 -16.59 -4.66
CA ALA A 95 7.00 -17.37 -4.44
C ALA A 95 5.76 -16.76 -5.15
N MET A 96 5.86 -15.58 -5.73
CA MET A 96 4.80 -14.86 -6.45
C MET A 96 5.23 -14.68 -7.92
N ASP A 97 5.47 -13.45 -8.38
CA ASP A 97 5.83 -13.13 -9.77
C ASP A 97 7.32 -13.36 -10.07
N ASN A 98 8.15 -13.43 -9.03
CA ASN A 98 9.61 -13.57 -9.13
C ASN A 98 10.28 -12.45 -9.97
N ASP A 99 9.74 -11.23 -9.87
CA ASP A 99 10.24 -10.07 -10.60
C ASP A 99 11.59 -9.59 -10.06
N VAL A 100 12.58 -9.46 -10.93
CA VAL A 100 13.93 -8.99 -10.55
C VAL A 100 14.08 -7.47 -10.63
N LEU A 101 13.21 -6.79 -11.37
CA LEU A 101 13.22 -5.34 -11.57
C LEU A 101 11.81 -4.76 -11.47
N ARG A 102 11.67 -3.63 -10.77
CA ARG A 102 10.46 -2.80 -10.77
C ARG A 102 10.83 -1.36 -11.08
N ARG A 103 10.23 -0.80 -12.14
CA ARG A 103 10.49 0.57 -12.62
C ARG A 103 11.98 0.88 -12.85
N GLY A 104 12.71 -0.10 -13.40
CA GLY A 104 14.14 0.02 -13.70
C GLY A 104 15.08 -0.13 -12.51
N ARG A 105 14.58 -0.53 -11.33
CA ARG A 105 15.39 -0.77 -10.13
C ARG A 105 15.25 -2.21 -9.63
N PRO A 106 16.26 -2.78 -8.95
CA PRO A 106 16.12 -4.07 -8.29
C PRO A 106 14.92 -4.10 -7.35
N THR A 107 14.14 -5.18 -7.38
CA THR A 107 13.06 -5.39 -6.41
C THR A 107 13.62 -5.55 -4.99
N VAL A 108 12.78 -5.42 -3.97
CA VAL A 108 13.25 -5.42 -2.56
C VAL A 108 13.96 -6.73 -2.23
N HIS A 109 13.46 -7.86 -2.73
CA HIS A 109 14.08 -9.17 -2.45
C HIS A 109 15.45 -9.32 -3.14
N ILE A 110 15.66 -8.71 -4.31
CA ILE A 110 16.97 -8.68 -4.96
C ILE A 110 17.95 -7.80 -4.19
N ALA A 111 17.52 -6.63 -3.71
CA ALA A 111 18.39 -5.69 -3.01
C ALA A 111 18.68 -6.08 -1.55
N PHE A 112 17.73 -6.71 -0.86
CA PHE A 112 17.78 -6.94 0.60
C PHE A 112 17.54 -8.41 1.01
N GLY A 113 17.29 -9.31 0.06
CA GLY A 113 16.96 -10.70 0.33
C GLY A 113 15.49 -10.90 0.72
N GLU A 114 14.98 -12.12 0.50
CA GLU A 114 13.56 -12.49 0.68
C GLU A 114 13.05 -12.21 2.09
N ALA A 115 13.78 -12.63 3.12
CA ALA A 115 13.36 -12.41 4.51
C ALA A 115 13.19 -10.93 4.85
N THR A 116 14.04 -10.05 4.32
CA THR A 116 13.89 -8.60 4.54
C THR A 116 12.73 -8.03 3.73
N ALA A 117 12.51 -8.52 2.51
CA ALA A 117 11.38 -8.11 1.68
C ALA A 117 10.02 -8.48 2.29
N ILE A 118 9.90 -9.71 2.82
CA ILE A 118 8.70 -10.16 3.55
C ILE A 118 8.42 -9.21 4.70
N LEU A 119 9.41 -8.98 5.58
CA LEU A 119 9.26 -8.09 6.73
C LEU A 119 9.00 -6.63 6.35
N ALA A 120 9.54 -6.15 5.23
CA ALA A 120 9.27 -4.81 4.73
C ALA A 120 7.81 -4.66 4.29
N GLY A 121 7.25 -5.67 3.61
CA GLY A 121 5.83 -5.68 3.29
C GLY A 121 4.95 -5.77 4.54
N ASP A 122 5.27 -6.66 5.48
CA ASP A 122 4.53 -6.79 6.75
C ASP A 122 4.51 -5.47 7.55
N ALA A 123 5.64 -4.76 7.56
CA ALA A 123 5.77 -3.47 8.22
C ALA A 123 4.95 -2.38 7.51
N LEU A 124 4.92 -2.35 6.17
CA LEU A 124 4.10 -1.41 5.42
C LEU A 124 2.60 -1.66 5.64
N LEU A 125 2.16 -2.92 5.62
CA LEU A 125 0.77 -3.29 5.90
C LEU A 125 0.37 -2.87 7.33
N THR A 126 1.19 -3.14 8.33
CA THR A 126 0.89 -2.78 9.72
C THR A 126 0.94 -1.27 9.95
N LEU A 127 1.90 -0.56 9.33
CA LEU A 127 1.98 0.90 9.37
C LEU A 127 0.74 1.57 8.80
N ALA A 128 0.12 1.00 7.75
CA ALA A 128 -1.11 1.56 7.19
C ALA A 128 -2.23 1.67 8.24
N PHE A 129 -2.38 0.66 9.10
CA PHE A 129 -3.38 0.67 10.16
C PHE A 129 -3.01 1.57 11.33
N ASP A 130 -1.73 1.64 11.69
CA ASP A 130 -1.24 2.56 12.71
C ASP A 130 -1.50 4.03 12.30
N LEU A 131 -1.24 4.38 11.04
CA LEU A 131 -1.56 5.69 10.49
C LEU A 131 -3.05 6.04 10.65
N LEU A 132 -3.95 5.14 10.24
CA LEU A 132 -5.40 5.38 10.33
C LEU A 132 -5.94 5.44 11.75
N ALA A 133 -5.31 4.72 12.69
CA ALA A 133 -5.70 4.71 14.09
C ALA A 133 -5.26 5.98 14.84
N GLY A 134 -4.23 6.68 14.35
CA GLY A 134 -3.69 7.90 14.97
C GLY A 134 -4.63 9.11 14.92
N GLU A 135 -4.58 9.95 15.95
CA GLU A 135 -5.40 11.17 16.06
C GLU A 135 -5.15 12.18 14.93
N ASP A 136 -3.95 12.14 14.33
CA ASP A 136 -3.58 12.90 13.14
C ASP A 136 -4.38 12.51 11.88
N THR A 137 -5.11 11.39 11.89
CA THR A 137 -6.05 11.04 10.81
C THR A 137 -7.38 11.74 10.99
N HIS A 138 -7.94 11.71 12.20
CA HIS A 138 -9.22 12.35 12.51
C HIS A 138 -9.42 12.42 14.03
N PRO A 139 -9.98 13.51 14.61
CA PRO A 139 -10.19 13.61 16.05
C PRO A 139 -11.23 12.60 16.59
N ASP A 140 -12.27 12.31 15.82
CA ASP A 140 -13.30 11.32 16.18
C ASP A 140 -12.79 9.89 15.97
N ALA A 141 -12.77 9.10 17.06
CA ALA A 141 -12.37 7.69 17.04
C ALA A 141 -13.31 6.81 16.19
N ALA A 142 -14.59 7.14 16.09
CA ALA A 142 -15.53 6.38 15.27
C ALA A 142 -15.16 6.44 13.78
N VAL A 143 -14.72 7.62 13.32
CA VAL A 143 -14.21 7.80 11.94
C VAL A 143 -12.94 6.99 11.74
N ARG A 144 -11.98 7.03 12.68
CA ARG A 144 -10.74 6.24 12.59
C ARG A 144 -11.03 4.74 12.53
N ILE A 145 -11.92 4.23 13.38
CA ILE A 145 -12.34 2.82 13.37
C ILE A 145 -13.00 2.44 12.04
N ALA A 146 -13.84 3.32 11.49
CA ALA A 146 -14.48 3.09 10.20
C ALA A 146 -13.45 3.01 9.06
N LEU A 147 -12.46 3.90 9.03
CA LEU A 147 -11.36 3.89 8.06
C LEU A 147 -10.51 2.62 8.17
N VAL A 148 -10.10 2.25 9.39
CA VAL A 148 -9.36 1.01 9.66
C VAL A 148 -10.14 -0.21 9.16
N SER A 149 -11.43 -0.28 9.50
CA SER A 149 -12.29 -1.41 9.11
C SER A 149 -12.48 -1.49 7.60
N ALA A 150 -12.64 -0.34 6.93
CA ALA A 150 -12.76 -0.28 5.47
C ALA A 150 -11.48 -0.74 4.78
N LEU A 151 -10.32 -0.23 5.23
CA LEU A 151 -9.03 -0.63 4.67
C LEU A 151 -8.74 -2.12 4.90
N ALA A 152 -9.05 -2.64 6.09
CA ALA A 152 -8.85 -4.06 6.41
C ALA A 152 -9.66 -4.99 5.51
N ARG A 153 -10.92 -4.64 5.23
CA ARG A 153 -11.77 -5.42 4.33
C ARG A 153 -11.30 -5.33 2.88
N ALA A 154 -10.95 -4.13 2.42
CA ALA A 154 -10.48 -3.91 1.05
C ALA A 154 -9.11 -4.57 0.78
N ALA A 155 -8.20 -4.59 1.76
CA ALA A 155 -6.89 -5.20 1.61
C ALA A 155 -6.87 -6.70 1.92
N GLY A 156 -7.81 -7.21 2.74
CA GLY A 156 -7.78 -8.56 3.28
C GLY A 156 -8.37 -9.64 2.38
N MET A 157 -8.82 -10.73 3.00
CA MET A 157 -9.26 -11.97 2.34
C MET A 157 -10.45 -11.81 1.40
N GLY A 158 -11.33 -10.84 1.65
CA GLY A 158 -12.47 -10.53 0.78
C GLY A 158 -12.20 -9.42 -0.23
N GLY A 159 -10.96 -8.94 -0.31
CA GLY A 159 -10.53 -7.89 -1.22
C GLY A 159 -9.21 -8.29 -1.87
N MET A 160 -8.21 -7.40 -1.82
CA MET A 160 -6.96 -7.53 -2.56
C MET A 160 -6.24 -8.87 -2.39
N VAL A 161 -6.04 -9.35 -1.15
CA VAL A 161 -5.36 -10.65 -0.93
C VAL A 161 -6.18 -11.82 -1.45
N GLY A 162 -7.51 -11.75 -1.35
CA GLY A 162 -8.40 -12.76 -1.94
C GLY A 162 -8.30 -12.79 -3.47
N GLY A 163 -8.31 -11.61 -4.10
CA GLY A 163 -8.09 -11.45 -5.54
C GLY A 163 -6.74 -12.03 -5.97
N GLN A 164 -5.67 -11.75 -5.22
CA GLN A 164 -4.34 -12.26 -5.51
C GLN A 164 -4.27 -13.80 -5.42
N MET A 165 -4.95 -14.40 -4.45
CA MET A 165 -5.06 -15.87 -4.37
C MET A 165 -5.75 -16.45 -5.61
N LEU A 166 -6.81 -15.79 -6.08
CA LEU A 166 -7.57 -16.23 -7.25
C LEU A 166 -6.78 -16.06 -8.55
N ASP A 167 -5.94 -15.02 -8.66
CA ASP A 167 -5.02 -14.83 -9.78
C ASP A 167 -4.00 -15.97 -9.86
N LEU A 168 -3.31 -16.28 -8.76
CA LEU A 168 -2.39 -17.43 -8.68
C LEU A 168 -3.07 -18.77 -9.03
N ALA A 169 -4.34 -18.92 -8.66
CA ALA A 169 -5.11 -20.12 -8.95
C ALA A 169 -5.52 -20.20 -10.43
N ALA A 170 -5.81 -19.06 -11.06
CA ALA A 170 -6.03 -18.93 -12.50
C ALA A 170 -4.75 -19.20 -13.31
N GLU A 171 -3.56 -18.93 -12.75
CA GLU A 171 -2.28 -19.35 -13.33
C GLU A 171 -1.99 -20.85 -13.20
N GLY A 172 -2.85 -21.61 -12.52
CA GLY A 172 -2.73 -23.06 -12.35
C GLY A 172 -1.76 -23.50 -11.26
N ARG A 173 -1.36 -22.60 -10.34
CA ARG A 173 -0.33 -22.89 -9.31
C ARG A 173 -0.74 -23.92 -8.26
N PHE A 174 -2.03 -24.25 -8.14
CA PHE A 174 -2.55 -25.12 -7.08
C PHE A 174 -3.34 -26.36 -7.54
N ALA A 175 -3.93 -26.34 -8.73
CA ALA A 175 -4.75 -27.46 -9.24
C ALA A 175 -3.96 -28.37 -10.19
N ASP A 176 -2.82 -28.89 -9.72
CA ASP A 176 -1.92 -29.77 -10.49
C ASP A 176 -1.48 -29.19 -11.85
N GLY A 177 -1.41 -27.85 -11.97
CA GLY A 177 -1.09 -27.15 -13.21
C GLY A 177 -2.30 -26.81 -14.10
N ALA A 178 -3.52 -27.17 -13.72
CA ALA A 178 -4.73 -26.77 -14.43
C ALA A 178 -5.24 -25.41 -13.92
N PRO A 179 -5.38 -24.39 -14.79
CA PRO A 179 -6.08 -23.15 -14.45
C PRO A 179 -7.48 -23.43 -13.93
N LEU A 180 -7.90 -22.76 -12.85
CA LEU A 180 -9.31 -22.73 -12.46
C LEU A 180 -10.11 -22.09 -13.61
N ALA A 181 -11.03 -22.86 -14.18
CA ALA A 181 -11.99 -22.34 -15.15
C ALA A 181 -13.03 -21.48 -14.41
N LEU A 182 -12.68 -20.21 -14.14
CA LEU A 182 -13.61 -19.25 -13.58
C LEU A 182 -14.66 -18.91 -14.64
N SER A 183 -15.92 -18.93 -14.25
CA SER A 183 -17.02 -18.41 -15.05
C SER A 183 -16.87 -16.89 -15.25
N MET A 184 -17.50 -16.34 -16.29
CA MET A 184 -17.46 -14.90 -16.56
C MET A 184 -18.05 -14.05 -15.41
N ASP A 185 -18.93 -14.63 -14.60
CA ASP A 185 -19.49 -13.97 -13.43
C ASP A 185 -18.46 -13.92 -12.29
N GLU A 186 -17.72 -15.02 -12.06
CA GLU A 186 -16.62 -15.05 -11.09
C GLU A 186 -15.48 -14.11 -11.49
N ILE A 187 -15.19 -13.96 -12.79
CA ILE A 187 -14.17 -13.01 -13.28
C ILE A 187 -14.58 -11.55 -13.03
N ARG A 188 -15.88 -11.22 -13.15
CA ARG A 188 -16.39 -9.86 -12.93
C ARG A 188 -16.39 -9.44 -11.47
N ASP A 189 -16.59 -10.39 -10.56
CA ASP A 189 -16.55 -10.13 -9.12
C ASP A 189 -15.11 -9.99 -8.56
N LEU A 190 -14.09 -10.22 -9.40
CA LEU A 190 -12.67 -10.18 -9.02
C LEU A 190 -11.92 -8.87 -9.35
N GLN A 191 -12.54 -7.94 -10.09
CA GLN A 191 -11.94 -6.67 -10.51
C GLN A 191 -12.55 -5.47 -9.77
#